data_AF-A0A8H6JED9-F1
#
_entry.id   AF-A0A8H6JED9-F1
#
_cell.length_a   1.000
_cell.length_b   1.000
_cell.length_c   1.000
_cell.angle_alpha   90.00
_cell.angle_beta   90.00
_cell.angle_gamma   90.00
#
_symmetry.space_group_name_H-M   'P 1'
#
loop_
_entity.id
_entity.type
_entity.pdbx_description
1 polymer ?
#
loop_
_entity_poly.entity_id
_entity_poly.type
_entity_poly.pdbx_seq_one_letter_code
_entity_poly.pdbx_strand_id
1 'polypeptide(L)'
;MCLFSSKTVALCLGLAAVARPTTALPNSYLWQENGKFYWSPRDESHSVALNVKAAGNLTAVPFTSKCSVFTGNDSVPITSSLLDDFVESYGSTDDVWSKSFLDCIIIQGCSAGPISDFVATNNVTTVFTDRISNVQLPKSVALYTIQGSAVGSLRNGPYVASVTGSGSVELSPVYAVHEDTSLSFMSGSLPTNATSDSYVARNVGIPGALQQGIAVPSRLSSLPVTDEHPLAGLRFAVKDVIDVKGMKTSGGSRAYYQTYGPRNASAKAVSQLVQGGAKMIGKLRTTAFAQTVPVNGGEIDYQDPWNPRGDGYQTTSGSSSGSGSAVSSYDWIDFALGTDTGGSVRFPARHGGLYAYKPTWGIHSLDGVFNGVSELDTVGFLARSPSHFITVARYWAKGTSLDTPAASALPPTLTYWADDAALEQAEAEKMKQDFFAKAVALTGLPATRANVTEKWKTYAGPDEDINAYSGDVGGILGPAQFWDRIGADLVEKYSKANSGAWPPSDR
;
A
#
# COMPACT_ATOMS: atom_id res chain seq x y z
N MET A 1 -60.86 52.76 15.46
CA MET A 1 -60.98 52.59 14.00
C MET A 1 -59.86 51.64 13.58
N CYS A 2 -60.23 50.38 13.30
CA CYS A 2 -59.56 49.32 12.51
C CYS A 2 -58.14 49.63 11.94
N LEU A 3 -57.11 48.77 12.00
CA LEU A 3 -57.04 47.35 11.59
C LEU A 3 -55.68 46.70 11.99
N PHE A 4 -55.68 45.36 12.11
CA PHE A 4 -54.54 44.46 12.33
C PHE A 4 -53.58 44.32 11.13
N SER A 5 -52.32 43.95 11.37
CA SER A 5 -51.64 42.83 10.66
C SER A 5 -50.29 42.44 11.30
N SER A 6 -50.11 41.14 11.51
CA SER A 6 -48.94 40.45 12.08
C SER A 6 -47.71 40.48 11.17
N LYS A 7 -46.50 40.33 11.75
CA LYS A 7 -45.47 39.42 11.20
C LYS A 7 -44.37 39.10 12.21
N THR A 8 -44.26 37.80 12.44
CA THR A 8 -43.18 37.02 13.07
C THR A 8 -41.79 37.44 12.59
N VAL A 9 -40.87 37.73 13.50
CA VAL A 9 -39.43 37.84 13.19
C VAL A 9 -38.76 36.55 13.61
N ALA A 10 -38.37 35.77 12.61
CA ALA A 10 -37.61 34.54 12.76
C ALA A 10 -36.16 34.84 13.16
N LEU A 11 -35.69 34.07 14.14
CA LEU A 11 -34.35 34.05 14.70
C LEU A 11 -33.34 33.62 13.62
N CYS A 12 -32.47 34.52 13.17
CA CYS A 12 -31.33 34.17 12.32
C CYS A 12 -30.26 33.48 13.18
N LEU A 13 -30.18 32.15 13.12
CA LEU A 13 -29.01 31.39 13.54
C LEU A 13 -27.97 31.45 12.41
N GLY A 14 -26.82 32.05 12.70
CA GLY A 14 -25.67 32.09 11.82
C GLY A 14 -25.12 30.68 11.58
N LEU A 15 -25.27 30.19 10.35
CA LEU A 15 -24.49 29.06 9.85
C LEU A 15 -23.07 29.55 9.55
N ALA A 16 -22.10 29.13 10.37
CA ALA A 16 -20.70 29.20 10.01
C ALA A 16 -20.47 28.33 8.77
N ALA A 17 -20.01 28.95 7.68
CA ALA A 17 -19.64 28.25 6.46
C ALA A 17 -18.32 27.50 6.68
N VAL A 18 -18.42 26.21 7.02
CA VAL A 18 -17.27 25.28 6.98
C VAL A 18 -16.97 24.94 5.52
N ALA A 19 -15.70 24.92 5.16
CA ALA A 19 -15.20 24.63 3.81
C ALA A 19 -15.83 23.36 3.25
N ARG A 20 -16.71 23.53 2.25
CA ARG A 20 -17.39 22.42 1.56
C ARG A 20 -16.40 21.69 0.65
N PRO A 21 -16.52 20.36 0.44
CA PRO A 21 -15.75 19.65 -0.58
C PRO A 21 -15.93 20.36 -1.92
N THR A 22 -14.83 20.84 -2.50
CA THR A 22 -14.87 21.82 -3.59
C THR A 22 -15.21 21.22 -4.96
N THR A 23 -15.37 19.92 -5.09
CA THR A 23 -15.97 19.31 -6.28
C THR A 23 -16.64 17.98 -5.92
N ALA A 24 -17.97 17.96 -5.87
CA ALA A 24 -18.73 16.72 -5.87
C ALA A 24 -18.66 16.11 -7.27
N LEU A 25 -17.68 15.25 -7.53
CA LEU A 25 -17.69 14.43 -8.73
C LEU A 25 -18.86 13.43 -8.62
N PRO A 26 -19.47 12.99 -9.74
CA PRO A 26 -20.44 11.91 -9.71
C PRO A 26 -19.80 10.73 -8.97
N ASN A 27 -20.40 10.30 -7.86
CA ASN A 27 -19.98 9.13 -7.06
C ASN A 27 -18.69 9.27 -6.22
N SER A 28 -18.15 10.48 -5.99
CA SER A 28 -17.09 10.67 -4.97
C SER A 28 -16.98 12.12 -4.49
N TYR A 29 -16.23 12.34 -3.41
CA TYR A 29 -15.74 13.65 -2.98
C TYR A 29 -14.24 13.73 -3.24
N LEU A 30 -13.79 14.84 -3.84
CA LEU A 30 -12.39 15.21 -3.97
C LEU A 30 -12.23 16.63 -3.44
N TRP A 31 -11.28 16.82 -2.53
CA TRP A 31 -10.97 18.15 -1.99
C TRP A 31 -9.49 18.26 -1.63
N GLN A 32 -9.06 19.50 -1.38
CA GLN A 32 -7.72 19.81 -0.92
C GLN A 32 -7.81 20.54 0.42
N GLU A 33 -6.99 20.14 1.38
CA GLU A 33 -6.89 20.77 2.69
C GLU A 33 -5.46 20.65 3.20
N ASN A 34 -4.90 21.74 3.75
CA ASN A 34 -3.53 21.79 4.27
C ASN A 34 -2.47 21.25 3.28
N GLY A 35 -2.63 21.55 1.99
CA GLY A 35 -1.73 21.12 0.93
C GLY A 35 -1.84 19.64 0.53
N LYS A 36 -2.73 18.86 1.15
CA LYS A 36 -2.99 17.46 0.80
C LYS A 36 -4.29 17.32 0.02
N PHE A 37 -4.30 16.43 -0.96
CA PHE A 37 -5.54 16.01 -1.63
C PHE A 37 -6.15 14.83 -0.90
N TYR A 38 -7.47 14.84 -0.82
CA TYR A 38 -8.26 13.80 -0.19
C TYR A 38 -9.36 13.34 -1.12
N TRP A 39 -9.62 12.05 -1.10
CA TRP A 39 -10.66 11.43 -1.89
C TRP A 39 -11.49 10.48 -1.04
N SER A 40 -12.81 10.53 -1.23
CA SER A 40 -13.76 9.65 -0.58
C SER A 40 -14.72 9.10 -1.64
N PRO A 41 -14.68 7.79 -1.95
CA PRO A 41 -15.64 7.18 -2.86
C PRO A 41 -17.05 7.20 -2.24
N ARG A 42 -18.09 7.30 -3.08
CA ARG A 42 -19.50 7.15 -2.71
C ARG A 42 -20.15 5.91 -3.36
N ASP A 43 -19.35 4.91 -3.72
CA ASP A 43 -19.90 3.67 -4.25
C ASP A 43 -20.36 2.76 -3.10
N GLU A 44 -21.48 2.05 -3.32
CA GLU A 44 -22.12 1.20 -2.31
C GLU A 44 -21.20 0.08 -1.78
N SER A 45 -20.14 -0.26 -2.51
CA SER A 45 -19.15 -1.26 -2.09
C SER A 45 -18.19 -0.79 -0.99
N HIS A 46 -18.05 0.52 -0.76
CA HIS A 46 -17.11 1.09 0.21
C HIS A 46 -17.78 1.97 1.26
N SER A 47 -19.04 2.33 1.07
CA SER A 47 -19.83 3.07 2.04
C SER A 47 -20.57 2.15 3.02
N VAL A 48 -20.67 2.55 4.29
CA VAL A 48 -21.48 1.88 5.30
C VAL A 48 -22.73 2.72 5.60
N ALA A 49 -23.91 2.14 5.42
CA ALA A 49 -25.16 2.77 5.82
C ALA A 49 -25.40 2.56 7.32
N LEU A 50 -25.57 3.65 8.06
CA LEU A 50 -26.00 3.66 9.45
C LEU A 50 -27.43 4.17 9.55
N ASN A 51 -28.24 3.44 10.30
CA ASN A 51 -29.52 3.96 10.77
C ASN A 51 -29.29 4.75 12.04
N VAL A 52 -29.79 5.98 12.10
CA VAL A 52 -29.59 6.82 13.28
C VAL A 52 -30.91 7.37 13.79
N LYS A 53 -30.99 7.54 15.11
CA LYS A 53 -32.09 8.22 15.78
C LYS A 53 -31.56 9.46 16.46
N ALA A 54 -32.10 10.62 16.11
CA ALA A 54 -31.76 11.87 16.78
C ALA A 54 -32.22 11.85 18.24
N ALA A 55 -31.39 12.38 19.15
CA ALA A 55 -31.80 12.66 20.51
C ALA A 55 -32.59 13.98 20.57
N GLY A 56 -33.74 14.00 21.26
CA GLY A 56 -34.57 15.20 21.43
C GLY A 56 -35.43 15.57 20.20
N ASN A 57 -35.69 16.86 20.02
CA ASN A 57 -36.57 17.42 18.96
C ASN A 57 -35.82 17.81 17.66
N LEU A 58 -34.63 17.27 17.42
CA LEU A 58 -33.85 17.59 16.22
C LEU A 58 -34.49 16.94 14.99
N THR A 59 -34.90 17.75 14.01
CA THR A 59 -35.26 17.27 12.67
C THR A 59 -33.97 17.01 11.88
N ALA A 60 -33.83 15.82 11.29
CA ALA A 60 -32.69 15.48 10.46
C ALA A 60 -32.64 16.40 9.23
N VAL A 61 -31.67 17.31 9.19
CA VAL A 61 -31.35 18.12 8.00
C VAL A 61 -30.21 17.42 7.27
N PRO A 62 -30.26 17.27 5.94
CA PRO A 62 -29.15 16.70 5.18
C PRO A 62 -27.87 17.50 5.39
N PHE A 63 -26.78 16.82 5.71
CA PHE A 63 -25.46 17.44 5.82
C PHE A 63 -24.37 16.47 5.36
N THR A 64 -23.21 17.04 5.03
CA THR A 64 -21.97 16.29 4.79
C THR A 64 -20.93 16.81 5.76
N SER A 65 -20.29 15.92 6.51
CA SER A 65 -19.31 16.27 7.55
C SER A 65 -18.12 15.32 7.54
N LYS A 66 -16.95 15.84 7.90
CA LYS A 66 -15.74 15.05 8.10
C LYS A 66 -15.78 14.47 9.51
N CYS A 67 -15.79 13.15 9.60
CA CYS A 67 -15.96 12.43 10.85
C CYS A 67 -14.72 11.62 11.23
N SER A 68 -14.53 11.43 12.54
CA SER A 68 -13.59 10.46 13.09
C SER A 68 -14.32 9.36 13.85
N VAL A 69 -13.96 8.10 13.59
CA VAL A 69 -14.45 6.96 14.35
C VAL A 69 -13.48 6.63 15.48
N PHE A 70 -14.02 6.52 16.70
CA PHE A 70 -13.33 6.10 17.91
C PHE A 70 -14.03 4.86 18.49
N THR A 71 -13.24 3.82 18.73
CA THR A 71 -13.73 2.56 19.29
C THR A 71 -13.23 2.41 20.72
N GLY A 72 -14.17 2.30 21.66
CA GLY A 72 -13.87 2.06 23.07
C GLY A 72 -13.99 0.59 23.46
N ASN A 73 -13.76 0.32 24.75
CA ASN A 73 -13.98 -0.99 25.37
C ASN A 73 -15.34 -0.98 26.08
N ASP A 74 -16.14 -2.05 25.90
CA ASP A 74 -17.47 -2.20 26.51
C ASP A 74 -17.53 -1.93 28.02
N SER A 75 -16.40 -2.13 28.71
CA SER A 75 -16.29 -2.00 30.17
C SER A 75 -15.99 -0.58 30.65
N VAL A 76 -15.54 0.33 29.78
CA VAL A 76 -15.05 1.67 30.17
C VAL A 76 -15.64 2.74 29.26
N PRO A 77 -16.38 3.73 29.79
CA PRO A 77 -16.90 4.83 28.99
C PRO A 77 -15.80 5.68 28.35
N ILE A 78 -16.03 6.15 27.13
CA ILE A 78 -15.13 7.13 26.49
C ILE A 78 -15.30 8.51 27.14
N THR A 79 -14.22 9.06 27.70
CA THR A 79 -14.16 10.39 28.34
C THR A 79 -13.45 11.41 27.44
N SER A 80 -13.53 12.70 27.79
CA SER A 80 -12.75 13.75 27.10
C SER A 80 -11.25 13.44 27.08
N SER A 81 -10.68 13.01 28.21
CA SER A 81 -9.25 12.66 28.30
C SER A 81 -8.86 11.52 27.36
N LEU A 82 -9.68 10.47 27.27
CA LEU A 82 -9.40 9.34 26.38
C LEU A 82 -9.54 9.73 24.89
N LEU A 83 -10.45 10.65 24.56
CA LEU A 83 -10.54 11.21 23.21
C LEU A 83 -9.32 12.07 22.86
N ASP A 84 -8.78 12.83 23.82
CA ASP A 84 -7.52 13.57 23.63
C ASP A 84 -6.35 12.62 23.38
N ASP A 85 -6.26 11.51 24.15
CA ASP A 85 -5.25 10.45 23.93
C ASP A 85 -5.38 9.82 22.54
N PHE A 86 -6.62 9.55 22.08
CA PHE A 86 -6.85 9.07 20.72
C PHE A 86 -6.43 10.08 19.66
N VAL A 87 -6.73 11.37 19.84
CA VAL A 87 -6.36 12.44 18.91
C VAL A 87 -4.85 12.56 18.79
N GLU A 88 -4.11 12.47 19.90
CA GLU A 88 -2.66 12.47 19.90
C GLU A 88 -2.11 11.24 19.17
N SER A 89 -2.59 10.04 19.54
CA SER A 89 -2.19 8.78 18.92
C SER A 89 -2.50 8.72 17.42
N TYR A 90 -3.66 9.23 16.99
CA TYR A 90 -4.06 9.26 15.59
C TYR A 90 -3.17 10.22 14.80
N GLY A 91 -2.88 11.40 15.37
CA GLY A 91 -2.01 12.39 14.74
C GLY A 91 -0.55 11.93 14.61
N SER A 92 -0.06 11.06 15.49
CA SER A 92 1.30 10.52 15.40
C SER A 92 1.42 9.29 14.49
N THR A 93 0.32 8.55 14.29
CA THR A 93 0.34 7.24 13.62
C THR A 93 -0.15 7.29 12.18
N ASP A 94 -0.99 8.25 11.82
CA ASP A 94 -1.66 8.28 10.51
C ASP A 94 -1.27 9.52 9.72
N ASP A 95 -0.82 9.31 8.48
CA ASP A 95 -0.45 10.35 7.54
C ASP A 95 -1.64 10.87 6.71
N VAL A 96 -2.82 10.22 6.82
CA VAL A 96 -4.09 10.64 6.22
C VAL A 96 -4.91 11.48 7.20
N TRP A 97 -5.06 11.01 8.44
CA TRP A 97 -5.91 11.65 9.44
C TRP A 97 -5.33 12.99 9.92
N SER A 98 -6.21 13.90 10.33
CA SER A 98 -5.84 15.16 10.98
C SER A 98 -7.01 15.66 11.85
N LYS A 99 -6.78 16.67 12.69
CA LYS A 99 -7.84 17.29 13.50
C LYS A 99 -8.99 17.88 12.66
N SER A 100 -8.80 18.10 11.36
CA SER A 100 -9.87 18.55 10.46
C SER A 100 -11.00 17.52 10.28
N PHE A 101 -10.81 16.27 10.72
CA PHE A 101 -11.83 15.22 10.75
C PHE A 101 -12.61 15.16 12.08
N LEU A 102 -12.49 16.18 12.94
CA LEU A 102 -13.22 16.26 14.21
C LEU A 102 -14.51 17.07 14.12
N ASP A 103 -14.90 17.58 12.94
CA ASP A 103 -16.20 18.26 12.76
C ASP A 103 -17.37 17.39 13.25
N CYS A 104 -17.19 16.07 13.15
CA CYS A 104 -18.11 15.04 13.60
C CYS A 104 -17.31 13.89 14.25
N ILE A 105 -17.86 13.26 15.29
CA ILE A 105 -17.27 12.07 15.90
C ILE A 105 -18.27 10.92 15.99
N ILE A 106 -17.77 9.70 15.85
CA ILE A 106 -18.52 8.46 15.98
C ILE A 106 -17.86 7.64 17.09
N ILE A 107 -18.62 7.36 18.15
CA ILE A 107 -18.20 6.56 19.29
C ILE A 107 -18.91 5.21 19.22
N GLN A 108 -18.17 4.11 19.31
CA GLN A 108 -18.74 2.77 19.29
C GLN A 108 -18.04 1.82 20.26
N GLY A 109 -18.74 0.74 20.63
CA GLY A 109 -18.22 -0.32 21.49
C GLY A 109 -18.17 0.04 22.97
N CYS A 110 -18.78 1.16 23.38
CA CYS A 110 -18.89 1.58 24.78
C CYS A 110 -19.89 2.74 24.92
N SER A 111 -20.22 3.14 26.14
CA SER A 111 -20.98 4.38 26.33
C SER A 111 -20.09 5.62 26.22
N ALA A 112 -20.63 6.67 25.63
CA ALA A 112 -20.03 7.99 25.73
C ALA A 112 -20.20 8.52 27.18
N GLY A 113 -19.10 8.94 27.79
CA GLY A 113 -19.04 9.58 29.11
C GLY A 113 -19.07 11.12 29.02
N PRO A 114 -18.47 11.85 29.99
CA PRO A 114 -18.40 13.32 29.95
C PRO A 114 -17.41 13.80 28.88
N ILE A 115 -17.94 14.06 27.69
CA ILE A 115 -17.18 14.47 26.48
C ILE A 115 -17.40 15.94 26.10
N SER A 116 -18.10 16.73 26.92
CA SER A 116 -18.45 18.12 26.63
C SER A 116 -17.25 19.01 26.38
N ASP A 117 -16.18 18.82 27.16
CA ASP A 117 -14.98 19.65 27.12
C ASP A 117 -14.19 19.37 25.84
N PHE A 118 -14.06 18.09 25.48
CA PHE A 118 -13.48 17.68 24.19
C PHE A 118 -14.25 18.27 23.00
N VAL A 119 -15.58 18.16 23.04
CA VAL A 119 -16.48 18.65 21.99
C VAL A 119 -16.33 20.17 21.82
N ALA A 120 -16.30 20.92 22.91
CA ALA A 120 -16.12 22.36 22.88
C ALA A 120 -14.72 22.75 22.36
N THR A 121 -13.67 22.09 22.83
CA THR A 121 -12.28 22.39 22.47
C THR A 121 -12.00 22.15 20.99
N ASN A 122 -12.59 21.09 20.40
CA ASN A 122 -12.35 20.69 19.02
C ASN A 122 -13.45 21.15 18.04
N ASN A 123 -14.39 22.00 18.49
CA ASN A 123 -15.52 22.49 17.70
C ASN A 123 -16.35 21.36 17.05
N VAL A 124 -16.52 20.23 17.75
CA VAL A 124 -17.31 19.10 17.26
C VAL A 124 -18.77 19.54 17.14
N THR A 125 -19.38 19.34 15.97
CA THR A 125 -20.76 19.74 15.69
C THR A 125 -21.75 18.59 15.80
N THR A 126 -21.28 17.36 15.55
CA THR A 126 -22.12 16.16 15.55
C THR A 126 -21.44 15.01 16.28
N VAL A 127 -22.21 14.32 17.12
CA VAL A 127 -21.78 13.10 17.83
C VAL A 127 -22.73 11.96 17.47
N PHE A 128 -22.18 10.88 16.95
CA PHE A 128 -22.86 9.59 16.82
C PHE A 128 -22.35 8.65 17.91
N THR A 129 -23.25 7.92 18.57
CA THR A 129 -22.87 6.91 19.55
C THR A 129 -23.81 5.71 19.50
N ASP A 130 -23.31 4.51 19.72
CA ASP A 130 -24.15 3.30 19.84
C ASP A 130 -24.84 3.17 21.20
N ARG A 131 -24.25 3.76 22.25
CA ARG A 131 -24.77 3.76 23.62
C ARG A 131 -24.78 5.17 24.21
N ILE A 132 -25.92 5.56 24.78
CA ILE A 132 -26.07 6.85 25.49
C ILE A 132 -26.16 6.55 26.98
N SER A 133 -25.20 7.05 27.77
CA SER A 133 -25.32 7.12 29.23
C SER A 133 -24.78 8.46 29.73
N ASN A 134 -25.61 9.30 30.35
CA ASN A 134 -25.18 10.54 31.02
C ASN A 134 -24.42 11.55 30.14
N VAL A 135 -24.60 11.51 28.82
CA VAL A 135 -23.97 12.44 27.88
C VAL A 135 -24.69 13.79 27.94
N GLN A 136 -24.04 14.79 28.55
CA GLN A 136 -24.47 16.19 28.51
C GLN A 136 -23.62 16.93 27.48
N LEU A 137 -24.25 17.43 26.41
CA LEU A 137 -23.57 18.16 25.34
C LEU A 137 -24.13 19.59 25.23
N PRO A 138 -23.34 20.55 24.73
CA PRO A 138 -23.85 21.86 24.37
C PRO A 138 -25.04 21.75 23.41
N LYS A 139 -26.04 22.65 23.54
CA LYS A 139 -27.24 22.65 22.69
C LYS A 139 -26.96 22.78 21.18
N SER A 140 -25.78 23.29 20.83
CA SER A 140 -25.32 23.44 19.44
C SER A 140 -24.83 22.14 18.81
N VAL A 141 -24.65 21.07 19.60
CA VAL A 141 -24.10 19.79 19.13
C VAL A 141 -25.24 18.81 18.92
N ALA A 142 -25.32 18.26 17.71
CA ALA A 142 -26.31 17.25 17.38
C ALA A 142 -25.86 15.88 17.91
N LEU A 143 -26.73 15.19 18.65
CA LEU A 143 -26.48 13.84 19.18
C LEU A 143 -27.40 12.82 18.49
N TYR A 144 -26.79 11.79 17.93
CA TYR A 144 -27.48 10.70 17.25
C TYR A 144 -27.10 9.35 17.86
N THR A 145 -28.10 8.50 18.09
CA THR A 145 -27.88 7.10 18.46
C THR A 145 -27.81 6.24 17.20
N ILE A 146 -26.76 5.45 17.05
CA ILE A 146 -26.64 4.46 15.97
C ILE A 146 -27.53 3.26 16.32
N GLN A 147 -28.35 2.83 15.37
CA GLN A 147 -29.29 1.72 15.52
C GLN A 147 -28.86 0.53 14.66
N GLY A 148 -29.02 -0.68 15.20
CA GLY A 148 -28.86 -1.93 14.46
C GLY A 148 -27.47 -2.56 14.56
N SER A 149 -27.23 -3.57 13.71
CA SER A 149 -26.07 -4.47 13.76
C SER A 149 -24.77 -3.91 13.18
N ALA A 150 -24.77 -2.71 12.59
CA ALA A 150 -23.56 -2.05 12.09
C ALA A 150 -22.66 -1.53 13.23
N VAL A 151 -23.20 -1.45 14.44
CA VAL A 151 -22.52 -1.06 15.68
C VAL A 151 -21.34 -2.00 15.98
N GLY A 152 -20.15 -1.44 16.13
CA GLY A 152 -18.93 -2.17 16.52
C GLY A 152 -18.12 -2.77 15.36
N SER A 153 -18.56 -2.59 14.11
CA SER A 153 -17.86 -3.10 12.93
C SER A 153 -17.10 -2.03 12.12
N LEU A 154 -17.31 -0.75 12.43
CA LEU A 154 -16.57 0.34 11.77
C LEU A 154 -15.11 0.29 12.20
N ARG A 155 -14.20 0.61 11.29
CA ARG A 155 -12.79 0.77 11.63
C ARG A 155 -12.55 2.19 12.13
N ASN A 156 -11.54 2.35 12.98
CA ASN A 156 -11.11 3.68 13.40
C ASN A 156 -10.58 4.48 12.21
N GLY A 157 -10.62 5.81 12.30
CA GLY A 157 -10.02 6.69 11.30
C GLY A 157 -10.99 7.70 10.67
N PRO A 158 -10.57 8.36 9.58
CA PRO A 158 -11.31 9.44 8.94
C PRO A 158 -12.37 8.92 7.96
N TYR A 159 -13.56 9.53 8.06
CA TYR A 159 -14.72 9.27 7.20
C TYR A 159 -15.34 10.57 6.71
N VAL A 160 -16.08 10.49 5.63
CA VAL A 160 -17.09 11.49 5.27
C VAL A 160 -18.46 10.90 5.60
N ALA A 161 -19.20 11.56 6.50
CA ALA A 161 -20.60 11.24 6.75
C ALA A 161 -21.50 12.09 5.87
N SER A 162 -22.47 11.47 5.23
CA SER A 162 -23.52 12.11 4.45
C SER A 162 -24.87 11.68 4.99
N VAL A 163 -25.63 12.61 5.58
CA VAL A 163 -26.95 12.33 6.14
C VAL A 163 -28.02 12.63 5.09
N THR A 164 -28.89 11.66 4.83
CA THR A 164 -30.04 11.83 3.94
C THR A 164 -31.24 12.39 4.71
N GLY A 165 -32.19 12.99 3.99
CA GLY A 165 -33.42 13.54 4.59
C GLY A 165 -34.31 12.48 5.28
N SER A 166 -34.06 11.18 5.07
CA SER A 166 -34.76 10.07 5.72
C SER A 166 -34.16 9.64 7.07
N GLY A 167 -33.06 10.27 7.52
CA GLY A 167 -32.37 9.88 8.76
C GLY A 167 -31.40 8.69 8.60
N SER A 168 -31.02 8.36 7.36
CA SER A 168 -29.93 7.42 7.10
C SER A 168 -28.61 8.18 6.95
N VAL A 169 -27.52 7.64 7.49
CA VAL A 169 -26.17 8.19 7.34
C VAL A 169 -25.37 7.24 6.47
N GLU A 170 -24.80 7.76 5.40
CA GLU A 170 -23.79 7.06 4.62
C GLU A 170 -22.40 7.49 5.12
N LEU A 171 -21.59 6.51 5.55
CA LEU A 171 -20.20 6.73 5.94
C LEU A 171 -19.26 6.19 4.88
N SER A 172 -18.44 7.05 4.32
CA SER A 172 -17.46 6.69 3.30
C SER A 172 -16.03 6.89 3.83
N PRO A 173 -15.11 5.92 3.64
CA PRO A 173 -13.73 6.04 4.11
C PRO A 173 -12.96 7.10 3.31
N VAL A 174 -12.01 7.74 3.97
CA VAL A 174 -11.16 8.76 3.35
C VAL A 174 -9.78 8.21 3.01
N TYR A 175 -9.32 8.57 1.81
CA TYR A 175 -8.00 8.29 1.29
C TYR A 175 -7.25 9.61 1.11
N ALA A 176 -5.98 9.66 1.48
CA ALA A 176 -5.09 10.69 0.95
C ALA A 176 -4.78 10.36 -0.51
N VAL A 177 -4.62 11.37 -1.36
CA VAL A 177 -4.27 11.19 -2.76
C VAL A 177 -2.90 11.81 -3.02
N HIS A 178 -1.97 10.97 -3.46
CA HIS A 178 -0.60 11.38 -3.79
C HIS A 178 -0.36 11.23 -5.29
N GLU A 179 0.21 12.24 -5.93
CA GLU A 179 0.66 12.12 -7.31
C GLU A 179 1.82 11.11 -7.42
N ASP A 180 1.77 10.21 -8.40
CA ASP A 180 2.86 9.29 -8.72
C ASP A 180 3.99 10.01 -9.49
N THR A 181 4.66 10.95 -8.84
CA THR A 181 5.70 11.79 -9.44
C THR A 181 6.92 11.01 -9.95
N SER A 182 7.18 9.83 -9.38
CA SER A 182 8.28 8.93 -9.75
C SER A 182 7.91 7.91 -10.82
N LEU A 183 6.68 7.93 -11.33
CA LEU A 183 6.21 6.97 -12.34
C LEU A 183 6.33 5.51 -11.88
N SER A 184 6.20 5.23 -10.59
CA SER A 184 6.45 3.90 -10.04
C SER A 184 5.27 2.94 -10.24
N PHE A 185 4.05 3.46 -10.46
CA PHE A 185 2.83 2.67 -10.54
C PHE A 185 2.39 2.41 -11.99
N MET A 186 1.85 1.20 -12.20
CA MET A 186 0.97 0.87 -13.32
C MET A 186 -0.43 1.40 -13.06
N SER A 187 -0.91 1.24 -11.82
CA SER A 187 -2.18 1.76 -11.33
C SER A 187 -2.22 1.72 -9.81
N GLY A 188 -2.98 2.63 -9.21
CA GLY A 188 -3.47 2.46 -7.83
C GLY A 188 -4.52 1.35 -7.76
N SER A 189 -4.86 0.92 -6.54
CA SER A 189 -5.87 -0.12 -6.32
C SER A 189 -6.74 0.16 -5.11
N LEU A 190 -7.96 -0.36 -5.14
CA LEU A 190 -8.82 -0.49 -3.96
C LEU A 190 -9.28 -1.94 -3.81
N PRO A 191 -9.43 -2.44 -2.58
CA PRO A 191 -10.03 -3.75 -2.37
C PRO A 191 -11.50 -3.69 -2.80
N THR A 192 -12.07 -4.77 -3.33
CA THR A 192 -13.49 -4.79 -3.75
C THR A 192 -14.47 -4.71 -2.57
N ASN A 193 -14.00 -5.06 -1.38
CA ASN A 193 -14.64 -4.80 -0.09
C ASN A 193 -13.57 -4.85 1.02
N ALA A 194 -13.88 -4.38 2.22
CA ALA A 194 -12.92 -4.17 3.31
C ALA A 194 -12.12 -5.42 3.77
N THR A 195 -12.56 -6.63 3.44
CA THR A 195 -11.93 -7.89 3.87
C THR A 195 -11.44 -8.75 2.70
N SER A 196 -11.51 -8.24 1.47
CA SER A 196 -11.21 -9.04 0.28
C SER A 196 -9.72 -9.11 -0.04
N ASP A 197 -9.29 -10.27 -0.56
CA ASP A 197 -8.05 -10.42 -1.31
C ASP A 197 -8.20 -10.04 -2.79
N SER A 198 -9.37 -9.54 -3.19
CA SER A 198 -9.70 -9.06 -4.53
C SER A 198 -9.65 -7.54 -4.59
N TYR A 199 -9.07 -7.03 -5.67
CA TYR A 199 -8.81 -5.61 -5.88
C TYR A 199 -9.31 -5.16 -7.24
N VAL A 200 -9.51 -3.86 -7.38
CA VAL A 200 -9.81 -3.19 -8.65
C VAL A 200 -8.82 -2.05 -8.88
N ALA A 201 -8.39 -1.89 -10.12
CA ALA A 201 -7.55 -0.76 -10.52
C ALA A 201 -8.31 0.56 -10.35
N ARG A 202 -7.67 1.51 -9.66
CA ARG A 202 -8.25 2.80 -9.29
C ARG A 202 -7.17 3.87 -9.27
N ASN A 203 -7.29 4.79 -10.23
CA ASN A 203 -6.49 6.01 -10.30
C ASN A 203 -7.40 7.19 -10.00
N VAL A 204 -6.91 8.13 -9.20
CA VAL A 204 -7.64 9.34 -8.85
C VAL A 204 -7.04 10.52 -9.61
N GLY A 205 -7.86 11.27 -10.33
CA GLY A 205 -7.41 12.49 -10.99
C GLY A 205 -7.13 13.59 -9.97
N ILE A 206 -5.92 14.16 -9.99
CA ILE A 206 -5.57 15.34 -9.20
C ILE A 206 -5.57 16.55 -10.13
N PRO A 207 -6.38 17.60 -9.86
CA PRO A 207 -6.39 18.80 -10.69
C PRO A 207 -4.98 19.42 -10.80
N GLY A 208 -4.49 19.55 -12.04
CA GLY A 208 -3.19 20.15 -12.34
C GLY A 208 -1.99 19.20 -12.21
N ALA A 209 -2.18 17.95 -11.78
CA ALA A 209 -1.11 16.95 -11.75
C ALA A 209 -0.76 16.46 -13.17
N LEU A 210 0.51 16.10 -13.36
CA LEU A 210 0.98 15.47 -14.59
C LEU A 210 0.73 13.97 -14.59
N GLN A 211 0.81 13.36 -13.40
CA GLN A 211 0.70 11.92 -13.21
C GLN A 211 -0.59 11.52 -12.50
N GLN A 212 -0.88 10.22 -12.56
CA GLN A 212 -2.00 9.62 -11.84
C GLN A 212 -1.89 9.85 -10.32
N GLY A 213 -3.02 10.10 -9.68
CA GLY A 213 -3.12 10.10 -8.22
C GLY A 213 -3.34 8.68 -7.69
N ILE A 214 -2.60 8.33 -6.64
CA ILE A 214 -2.68 7.08 -5.91
C ILE A 214 -3.45 7.33 -4.61
N ALA A 215 -4.56 6.60 -4.43
CA ALA A 215 -5.36 6.65 -3.22
C ALA A 215 -4.71 5.81 -2.12
N VAL A 216 -4.41 6.45 -0.99
CA VAL A 216 -3.71 5.85 0.15
C VAL A 216 -4.68 5.80 1.33
N PRO A 217 -5.03 4.59 1.83
CA PRO A 217 -5.98 4.43 2.93
C PRO A 217 -5.36 4.81 4.26
N SER A 218 -6.13 5.40 5.17
CA SER A 218 -5.73 5.65 6.56
C SER A 218 -5.12 4.40 7.25
N ARG A 219 -4.04 4.59 8.01
CA ARG A 219 -3.41 3.52 8.83
C ARG A 219 -4.30 3.11 9.99
N LEU A 220 -5.12 4.00 10.51
CA LEU A 220 -6.07 3.75 11.60
C LEU A 220 -7.18 2.78 11.22
N SER A 221 -7.55 2.77 9.94
CA SER A 221 -8.59 1.87 9.44
C SER A 221 -8.13 0.41 9.31
N SER A 222 -6.99 0.06 9.90
CA SER A 222 -6.40 -1.28 9.87
C SER A 222 -6.97 -2.15 10.98
N LEU A 223 -6.68 -3.45 10.91
CA LEU A 223 -6.90 -4.35 12.05
C LEU A 223 -6.07 -3.89 13.26
N PRO A 224 -6.43 -4.27 14.49
CA PRO A 224 -5.50 -4.17 15.60
C PRO A 224 -4.24 -4.99 15.29
N VAL A 225 -3.08 -4.51 15.73
CA VAL A 225 -1.84 -5.29 15.66
C VAL A 225 -1.95 -6.43 16.67
N THR A 226 -1.97 -7.66 16.17
CA THR A 226 -2.00 -8.91 16.97
C THR A 226 -1.00 -9.92 16.39
N ASP A 227 -0.84 -11.07 17.04
CA ASP A 227 0.02 -12.14 16.53
C ASP A 227 -0.48 -12.73 15.20
N GLU A 228 -1.80 -12.67 14.96
CA GLU A 228 -2.47 -13.06 13.72
C GLU A 228 -2.32 -11.99 12.63
N HIS A 229 -2.33 -10.71 13.01
CA HIS A 229 -2.26 -9.57 12.09
C HIS A 229 -1.06 -8.64 12.38
N PRO A 230 0.19 -9.15 12.35
CA PRO A 230 1.36 -8.37 12.74
C PRO A 230 1.75 -7.30 11.71
N LEU A 231 1.14 -7.32 10.52
CA LEU A 231 1.36 -6.33 9.47
C LEU A 231 0.27 -5.27 9.41
N ALA A 232 -0.67 -5.29 10.37
CA ALA A 232 -1.72 -4.30 10.45
C ALA A 232 -1.15 -2.88 10.55
N GLY A 233 -1.70 -1.98 9.74
CA GLY A 233 -1.20 -0.61 9.62
C GLY A 233 -0.15 -0.42 8.53
N LEU A 234 0.50 -1.50 8.06
CA LEU A 234 1.47 -1.42 6.97
C LEU A 234 0.79 -1.38 5.60
N ARG A 235 1.42 -0.69 4.66
CA ARG A 235 0.99 -0.50 3.28
C ARG A 235 2.04 -1.03 2.33
N PHE A 236 1.60 -1.77 1.32
CA PHE A 236 2.49 -2.35 0.32
C PHE A 236 1.97 -2.21 -1.10
N ALA A 237 2.86 -2.35 -2.08
CA ALA A 237 2.50 -2.37 -3.48
C ALA A 237 3.15 -3.59 -4.18
N VAL A 238 2.60 -3.99 -5.32
CA VAL A 238 2.88 -5.29 -5.94
C VAL A 238 3.42 -5.12 -7.35
N LYS A 239 4.61 -5.64 -7.63
CA LYS A 239 5.18 -5.68 -9.00
C LYS A 239 4.20 -6.27 -10.02
N ASP A 240 4.19 -5.73 -11.23
CA ASP A 240 3.25 -6.13 -12.28
C ASP A 240 3.59 -7.43 -13.01
N VAL A 241 4.25 -8.36 -12.32
CA VAL A 241 4.40 -9.77 -12.71
C VAL A 241 3.77 -10.72 -11.69
N ILE A 242 3.17 -10.20 -10.63
CA ILE A 242 2.58 -10.97 -9.53
C ILE A 242 1.07 -10.78 -9.55
N ASP A 243 0.32 -11.85 -9.74
CA ASP A 243 -1.13 -11.81 -9.90
C ASP A 243 -1.85 -11.30 -8.64
N VAL A 244 -2.87 -10.49 -8.87
CA VAL A 244 -3.79 -9.99 -7.85
C VAL A 244 -5.21 -10.18 -8.37
N LYS A 245 -6.02 -10.90 -7.60
CA LYS A 245 -7.41 -11.20 -7.94
C LYS A 245 -8.20 -9.92 -8.25
N GLY A 246 -8.97 -9.94 -9.32
CA GLY A 246 -9.76 -8.80 -9.78
C GLY A 246 -8.98 -7.72 -10.54
N MET A 247 -7.64 -7.77 -10.54
CA MET A 247 -6.78 -6.89 -11.32
C MET A 247 -6.16 -7.62 -12.50
N LYS A 248 -5.81 -6.88 -13.55
CA LYS A 248 -4.96 -7.40 -14.63
C LYS A 248 -3.49 -7.38 -14.20
N THR A 249 -2.73 -8.34 -14.70
CA THR A 249 -1.26 -8.36 -14.65
C THR A 249 -0.76 -8.18 -16.07
N SER A 250 0.05 -7.16 -16.36
CA SER A 250 0.53 -6.91 -17.73
C SER A 250 1.92 -7.49 -18.00
N GLY A 251 2.71 -7.74 -16.96
CA GLY A 251 4.13 -8.04 -17.13
C GLY A 251 4.90 -6.90 -17.77
N GLY A 252 4.46 -5.64 -17.64
CA GLY A 252 5.07 -4.52 -18.37
C GLY A 252 4.78 -4.51 -19.87
N SER A 253 3.81 -5.29 -20.37
CA SER A 253 3.43 -5.32 -21.80
C SER A 253 1.98 -4.87 -22.02
N ARG A 254 1.78 -3.89 -22.91
CA ARG A 254 0.45 -3.44 -23.35
C ARG A 254 -0.28 -4.52 -24.14
N ALA A 255 0.44 -5.25 -24.99
CA ALA A 255 -0.14 -6.34 -25.77
C ALA A 255 -0.71 -7.44 -24.85
N TYR A 256 0.05 -7.81 -23.82
CA TYR A 256 -0.42 -8.75 -22.80
C TYR A 256 -1.62 -8.18 -22.02
N TYR A 257 -1.54 -6.93 -21.57
CA TYR A 257 -2.65 -6.27 -20.86
C TYR A 257 -3.96 -6.26 -21.65
N GLN A 258 -3.89 -6.02 -22.96
CA GLN A 258 -5.06 -5.99 -23.86
C GLN A 258 -5.63 -7.39 -24.12
N THR A 259 -4.75 -8.40 -24.20
CA THR A 259 -5.13 -9.79 -24.51
C THR A 259 -5.81 -10.50 -23.33
N TYR A 260 -5.33 -10.27 -22.11
CA TYR A 260 -5.77 -11.02 -20.94
C TYR A 260 -6.68 -10.20 -20.02
N GLY A 261 -7.68 -10.87 -19.45
CA GLY A 261 -8.61 -10.32 -18.46
C GLY A 261 -8.02 -10.22 -17.05
N PRO A 262 -8.79 -9.67 -16.10
CA PRO A 262 -8.43 -9.71 -14.68
C PRO A 262 -8.17 -11.13 -14.16
N ARG A 263 -7.31 -11.27 -13.16
CA ARG A 263 -6.95 -12.55 -12.57
C ARG A 263 -8.03 -13.05 -11.61
N ASN A 264 -8.23 -14.36 -11.60
CA ASN A 264 -9.24 -15.00 -10.74
C ASN A 264 -8.73 -15.30 -9.32
N ALA A 265 -7.41 -15.27 -9.13
CA ALA A 265 -6.74 -15.51 -7.86
C ALA A 265 -5.55 -14.57 -7.68
N SER A 266 -5.26 -14.25 -6.42
CA SER A 266 -4.04 -13.55 -6.03
C SER A 266 -2.92 -14.56 -5.84
N ALA A 267 -1.69 -14.18 -6.17
CA ALA A 267 -0.52 -14.98 -5.82
C ALA A 267 -0.46 -15.18 -4.30
N LYS A 268 0.03 -16.34 -3.84
CA LYS A 268 0.08 -16.69 -2.41
C LYS A 268 0.82 -15.62 -1.58
N ALA A 269 1.89 -15.07 -2.12
CA ALA A 269 2.67 -13.99 -1.50
C ALA A 269 1.82 -12.75 -1.19
N VAL A 270 0.87 -12.39 -2.07
CA VAL A 270 -0.05 -11.26 -1.86
C VAL A 270 -1.10 -11.62 -0.82
N SER A 271 -1.78 -12.76 -0.97
CA SER A 271 -2.83 -13.18 -0.04
C SER A 271 -2.33 -13.32 1.39
N GLN A 272 -1.12 -13.83 1.60
CA GLN A 272 -0.51 -13.92 2.93
C GLN A 272 -0.35 -12.54 3.56
N LEU A 273 0.17 -11.54 2.84
CA LEU A 273 0.36 -10.20 3.41
C LEU A 273 -0.97 -9.52 3.78
N VAL A 274 -1.99 -9.69 2.93
CA VAL A 274 -3.34 -9.18 3.21
C VAL A 274 -3.92 -9.87 4.45
N GLN A 275 -3.76 -11.18 4.59
CA GLN A 275 -4.16 -11.93 5.79
C GLN A 275 -3.42 -11.45 7.05
N GLY A 276 -2.15 -11.06 6.91
CA GLY A 276 -1.35 -10.45 7.97
C GLY A 276 -1.79 -9.03 8.36
N GLY A 277 -2.78 -8.46 7.68
CA GLY A 277 -3.33 -7.14 7.95
C GLY A 277 -2.72 -5.99 7.14
N ALA A 278 -1.77 -6.27 6.23
CA ALA A 278 -1.18 -5.25 5.36
C ALA A 278 -2.18 -4.83 4.27
N LYS A 279 -2.13 -3.56 3.87
CA LYS A 279 -3.00 -3.00 2.83
C LYS A 279 -2.26 -2.82 1.51
N MET A 280 -2.78 -3.40 0.43
CA MET A 280 -2.24 -3.19 -0.90
C MET A 280 -2.69 -1.83 -1.48
N ILE A 281 -1.75 -1.08 -2.06
CA ILE A 281 -1.95 0.27 -2.60
C ILE A 281 -2.06 0.29 -4.12
N GLY A 282 -1.40 -0.64 -4.81
CA GLY A 282 -1.43 -0.68 -6.26
C GLY A 282 -0.45 -1.65 -6.89
N LYS A 283 -0.44 -1.61 -8.22
CA LYS A 283 0.44 -2.40 -9.09
C LYS A 283 1.60 -1.52 -9.55
N LEU A 284 2.82 -2.06 -9.47
CA LEU A 284 4.06 -1.33 -9.72
C LEU A 284 4.67 -1.70 -11.07
N ARG A 285 5.35 -0.73 -11.70
CA ARG A 285 6.06 -0.96 -12.96
C ARG A 285 7.16 -2.01 -12.83
N THR A 286 7.49 -2.62 -13.94
CA THR A 286 8.49 -3.68 -14.09
C THR A 286 9.12 -3.55 -15.48
N THR A 287 10.33 -4.07 -15.66
CA THR A 287 10.79 -4.37 -17.02
C THR A 287 9.91 -5.46 -17.63
N ALA A 288 9.74 -5.42 -18.96
CA ALA A 288 8.89 -6.35 -19.68
C ALA A 288 9.20 -7.81 -19.30
N PHE A 289 8.18 -8.52 -18.82
CA PHE A 289 8.17 -9.90 -18.36
C PHE A 289 9.28 -10.27 -17.38
N ALA A 290 9.72 -9.30 -16.57
CA ALA A 290 10.84 -9.43 -15.65
C ALA A 290 12.18 -9.79 -16.32
N GLN A 291 12.30 -9.62 -17.64
CA GLN A 291 13.50 -9.89 -18.42
C GLN A 291 14.54 -8.77 -18.26
N THR A 292 15.79 -9.12 -18.56
CA THR A 292 16.93 -8.20 -18.46
C THR A 292 16.95 -7.30 -19.69
N VAL A 293 16.26 -6.17 -19.61
CA VAL A 293 16.37 -5.07 -20.57
C VAL A 293 17.27 -4.00 -19.93
N PRO A 294 18.16 -3.32 -20.67
CA PRO A 294 18.89 -2.18 -20.11
C PRO A 294 17.89 -1.13 -19.63
N VAL A 295 17.73 -1.01 -18.32
CA VAL A 295 16.86 -0.01 -17.67
C VAL A 295 17.55 1.33 -17.81
N ASN A 296 17.26 2.04 -18.91
CA ASN A 296 17.71 3.39 -19.27
C ASN A 296 16.94 3.84 -20.54
N GLY A 297 15.62 3.65 -20.59
CA GLY A 297 14.80 4.05 -21.74
C GLY A 297 14.62 2.99 -22.84
N GLY A 298 14.94 1.72 -22.53
CA GLY A 298 14.65 0.57 -23.41
C GLY A 298 13.20 0.08 -23.33
N GLU A 299 12.47 0.41 -22.25
CA GLU A 299 11.05 0.06 -22.11
C GLU A 299 10.18 1.01 -22.95
N ILE A 300 9.55 0.48 -24.01
CA ILE A 300 8.75 1.28 -24.95
C ILE A 300 7.29 1.31 -24.53
N ASP A 301 6.78 0.20 -23.97
CA ASP A 301 5.38 0.09 -23.56
C ASP A 301 5.03 0.93 -22.33
N TYR A 302 5.86 0.89 -21.30
CA TYR A 302 5.73 1.73 -20.10
C TYR A 302 7.09 2.29 -19.71
N GLN A 303 7.18 3.62 -19.65
CA GLN A 303 8.42 4.31 -19.32
C GLN A 303 9.01 3.82 -17.99
N ASP A 304 10.34 3.74 -17.92
CA ASP A 304 11.04 3.45 -16.68
C ASP A 304 10.69 4.45 -15.56
N PRO A 305 10.53 3.99 -14.30
CA PRO A 305 10.36 4.88 -13.15
C PRO A 305 11.59 5.75 -12.91
N TRP A 306 11.36 6.92 -12.31
CA TRP A 306 12.43 7.81 -11.89
C TRP A 306 13.12 7.31 -10.63
N ASN A 307 14.44 7.47 -10.56
CA ASN A 307 15.23 7.15 -9.37
C ASN A 307 15.39 8.41 -8.49
N PRO A 308 14.72 8.48 -7.32
CA PRO A 308 14.82 9.66 -6.46
C PRO A 308 16.21 9.86 -5.84
N ARG A 309 17.06 8.82 -5.83
CA ARG A 309 18.42 8.88 -5.28
C ARG A 309 19.51 9.18 -6.31
N GLY A 310 19.18 9.09 -7.60
CA GLY A 310 20.06 9.43 -8.68
C GLY A 310 19.41 10.50 -9.54
N ASP A 311 19.07 11.63 -8.90
CA ASP A 311 18.56 12.89 -9.48
C ASP A 311 17.41 12.80 -10.51
N GLY A 312 16.75 11.64 -10.58
CA GLY A 312 15.78 11.31 -11.62
C GLY A 312 16.40 10.80 -12.92
N TYR A 313 17.70 10.98 -13.19
CA TYR A 313 18.29 10.60 -14.47
C TYR A 313 19.12 9.32 -14.43
N GLN A 314 19.34 8.74 -13.25
CA GLN A 314 19.96 7.42 -13.12
C GLN A 314 18.93 6.30 -13.12
N THR A 315 19.36 5.12 -13.54
CA THR A 315 18.54 3.91 -13.54
C THR A 315 17.98 3.58 -12.14
N THR A 316 16.74 3.11 -12.09
CA THR A 316 16.16 2.44 -10.92
C THR A 316 16.58 0.97 -10.83
N SER A 317 17.31 0.49 -11.86
CA SER A 317 17.61 -0.91 -12.12
C SER A 317 16.35 -1.76 -12.27
N GLY A 318 16.52 -3.04 -12.58
CA GLY A 318 15.43 -3.93 -12.94
C GLY A 318 15.63 -5.34 -12.40
N SER A 319 14.62 -6.19 -12.53
CA SER A 319 13.33 -5.92 -13.16
C SER A 319 12.27 -5.32 -12.25
N SER A 320 12.48 -5.27 -10.93
CA SER A 320 11.51 -4.68 -9.97
C SER A 320 11.69 -3.15 -9.85
N SER A 321 11.79 -2.46 -10.98
CA SER A 321 12.08 -1.02 -11.08
C SER A 321 11.06 -0.17 -10.33
N GLY A 322 9.77 -0.43 -10.54
CA GLY A 322 8.68 0.27 -9.84
C GLY A 322 8.70 0.00 -8.34
N SER A 323 9.08 -1.21 -7.90
CA SER A 323 9.19 -1.56 -6.48
C SER A 323 10.33 -0.82 -5.79
N GLY A 324 11.50 -0.73 -6.42
CA GLY A 324 12.63 0.06 -5.90
C GLY A 324 12.29 1.54 -5.84
N SER A 325 11.80 2.09 -6.96
CA SER A 325 11.40 3.49 -7.07
C SER A 325 10.35 3.87 -6.02
N ALA A 326 9.25 3.14 -5.93
CA ALA A 326 8.14 3.46 -5.04
C ALA A 326 8.55 3.52 -3.56
N VAL A 327 9.28 2.52 -3.07
CA VAL A 327 9.72 2.47 -1.65
C VAL A 327 10.78 3.54 -1.36
N SER A 328 11.57 3.93 -2.35
CA SER A 328 12.57 4.99 -2.21
C SER A 328 11.97 6.40 -2.31
N SER A 329 10.86 6.59 -3.02
CA SER A 329 10.24 7.89 -3.29
C SER A 329 9.13 8.25 -2.30
N TYR A 330 8.39 7.27 -1.78
CA TYR A 330 7.12 7.53 -1.11
C TYR A 330 7.11 7.03 0.33
N ASP A 331 7.03 7.97 1.28
CA ASP A 331 6.97 7.66 2.71
C ASP A 331 5.73 6.87 3.13
N TRP A 332 4.66 6.97 2.35
CA TRP A 332 3.39 6.28 2.59
C TRP A 332 3.39 4.81 2.12
N ILE A 333 4.50 4.30 1.57
CA ILE A 333 4.72 2.88 1.24
C ILE A 333 5.76 2.29 2.21
N ASP A 334 5.39 1.24 2.92
CA ASP A 334 6.29 0.62 3.90
C ASP A 334 7.22 -0.42 3.27
N PHE A 335 6.71 -1.16 2.29
CA PHE A 335 7.46 -2.15 1.53
C PHE A 335 6.79 -2.44 0.18
N ALA A 336 7.51 -3.06 -0.75
CA ALA A 336 6.97 -3.45 -2.06
C ALA A 336 7.43 -4.85 -2.45
N LEU A 337 6.53 -5.61 -3.08
CA LEU A 337 6.87 -6.91 -3.62
C LEU A 337 7.65 -6.79 -4.92
N GLY A 338 8.56 -7.72 -5.13
CA GLY A 338 9.28 -7.91 -6.38
C GLY A 338 9.59 -9.38 -6.63
N THR A 339 10.27 -9.64 -7.74
CA THR A 339 10.80 -10.97 -8.08
C THR A 339 12.29 -10.87 -8.33
N ASP A 340 13.06 -11.89 -7.95
CA ASP A 340 14.51 -11.92 -8.05
C ASP A 340 14.97 -13.24 -8.70
N THR A 341 15.26 -13.17 -10.01
CA THR A 341 15.88 -14.21 -10.83
C THR A 341 17.41 -14.11 -10.73
N GLY A 342 17.95 -12.97 -11.19
CA GLY A 342 19.39 -12.69 -11.22
C GLY A 342 19.81 -11.49 -10.37
N GLY A 343 18.93 -10.97 -9.51
CA GLY A 343 19.16 -9.74 -8.75
C GLY A 343 18.00 -8.75 -8.80
N SER A 344 16.87 -9.10 -9.42
CA SER A 344 15.79 -8.17 -9.70
C SER A 344 15.06 -7.56 -8.49
N VAL A 345 15.34 -7.98 -7.26
CA VAL A 345 14.97 -7.27 -6.01
C VAL A 345 16.19 -6.57 -5.42
N ARG A 346 17.35 -7.23 -5.42
CA ARG A 346 18.61 -6.71 -4.84
C ARG A 346 19.18 -5.52 -5.60
N PHE A 347 19.11 -5.47 -6.93
CA PHE A 347 19.62 -4.35 -7.73
C PHE A 347 18.77 -3.09 -7.59
N PRO A 348 17.42 -3.13 -7.69
CA PRO A 348 16.63 -1.94 -7.38
C PRO A 348 16.80 -1.46 -5.94
N ALA A 349 17.00 -2.38 -4.98
CA ALA A 349 17.31 -2.00 -3.60
C ALA A 349 18.67 -1.30 -3.47
N ARG A 350 19.71 -1.76 -4.18
CA ARG A 350 21.01 -1.09 -4.23
C ARG A 350 20.90 0.35 -4.74
N HIS A 351 20.13 0.57 -5.81
CA HIS A 351 19.97 1.90 -6.41
C HIS A 351 19.05 2.81 -5.59
N GLY A 352 18.01 2.24 -4.96
CA GLY A 352 17.07 2.94 -4.09
C GLY A 352 17.54 3.10 -2.64
N GLY A 353 18.73 2.58 -2.28
CA GLY A 353 19.24 2.59 -0.90
C GLY A 353 18.29 1.90 0.09
N LEU A 354 17.84 0.69 -0.24
CA LEU A 354 16.82 -0.07 0.48
C LEU A 354 17.36 -1.42 0.98
N TYR A 355 16.62 -2.03 1.91
CA TYR A 355 16.79 -3.44 2.27
C TYR A 355 16.08 -4.33 1.26
N ALA A 356 16.70 -5.45 0.89
CA ALA A 356 16.17 -6.43 -0.06
C ALA A 356 16.11 -7.82 0.56
N TYR A 357 14.96 -8.47 0.42
CA TYR A 357 14.76 -9.86 0.82
C TYR A 357 14.66 -10.72 -0.44
N LYS A 358 15.71 -11.50 -0.72
CA LYS A 358 15.64 -12.66 -1.62
C LYS A 358 15.66 -13.93 -0.75
N PRO A 359 14.56 -14.70 -0.67
CA PRO A 359 14.53 -15.94 0.10
C PRO A 359 15.38 -17.02 -0.56
N THR A 360 15.62 -18.12 0.17
CA THR A 360 16.06 -19.37 -0.45
C THR A 360 15.03 -19.80 -1.49
N TRP A 361 15.51 -20.33 -2.62
CA TRP A 361 14.66 -20.82 -3.68
C TRP A 361 13.71 -21.92 -3.19
N GLY A 362 12.47 -21.92 -3.70
CA GLY A 362 11.43 -22.89 -3.35
C GLY A 362 10.71 -22.66 -2.01
N ILE A 363 11.11 -21.68 -1.19
CA ILE A 363 10.47 -21.40 0.11
C ILE A 363 9.07 -20.79 -0.04
N HIS A 364 8.91 -19.90 -1.02
CA HIS A 364 7.62 -19.28 -1.33
C HIS A 364 7.12 -19.79 -2.67
N SER A 365 5.81 -20.05 -2.76
CA SER A 365 5.17 -20.45 -4.02
C SER A 365 5.29 -19.31 -5.05
N LEU A 366 5.53 -19.70 -6.30
CA LEU A 366 5.53 -18.82 -7.47
C LEU A 366 4.22 -18.94 -8.28
N ASP A 367 3.19 -19.57 -7.72
CA ASP A 367 1.88 -19.64 -8.36
C ASP A 367 1.30 -18.24 -8.52
N GLY A 368 0.89 -17.91 -9.75
CA GLY A 368 0.45 -16.56 -10.11
C GLY A 368 1.60 -15.56 -10.26
N VAL A 369 2.84 -16.00 -10.44
CA VAL A 369 3.99 -15.11 -10.72
C VAL A 369 4.55 -15.43 -12.10
N PHE A 370 4.81 -14.40 -12.93
CA PHE A 370 5.56 -14.61 -14.16
C PHE A 370 7.02 -14.88 -13.81
N ASN A 371 7.51 -16.02 -14.28
CA ASN A 371 8.86 -16.46 -13.99
C ASN A 371 9.80 -16.01 -15.11
N GLY A 372 10.95 -15.45 -14.74
CA GLY A 372 12.06 -15.22 -15.67
C GLY A 372 12.76 -16.54 -15.99
N VAL A 373 13.37 -17.17 -14.99
CA VAL A 373 13.94 -18.52 -15.06
C VAL A 373 13.53 -19.26 -13.80
N SER A 374 12.69 -20.29 -13.95
CA SER A 374 11.98 -20.93 -12.81
C SER A 374 12.89 -21.44 -11.71
N GLU A 375 14.05 -21.96 -12.11
CA GLU A 375 15.06 -22.57 -11.26
C GLU A 375 15.83 -21.53 -10.43
N LEU A 376 15.70 -20.25 -10.77
CA LEU A 376 16.37 -19.13 -10.11
C LEU A 376 15.38 -18.17 -9.43
N ASP A 377 14.15 -18.14 -9.94
CA ASP A 377 13.11 -17.21 -9.55
C ASP A 377 12.69 -17.35 -8.09
N THR A 378 12.52 -16.20 -7.46
CA THR A 378 12.00 -16.09 -6.10
C THR A 378 11.11 -14.86 -6.02
N VAL A 379 10.02 -14.94 -5.26
CA VAL A 379 9.28 -13.75 -4.83
C VAL A 379 9.97 -13.17 -3.59
N GLY A 380 10.21 -11.87 -3.62
CA GLY A 380 10.91 -11.14 -2.58
C GLY A 380 10.26 -9.80 -2.31
N PHE A 381 10.87 -9.00 -1.44
CA PHE A 381 10.38 -7.65 -1.17
C PHE A 381 11.52 -6.67 -0.88
N LEU A 382 11.19 -5.38 -1.03
CA LEU A 382 12.04 -4.25 -0.71
C LEU A 382 11.40 -3.45 0.41
N ALA A 383 12.18 -2.99 1.38
CA ALA A 383 11.70 -2.11 2.44
C ALA A 383 12.76 -1.06 2.79
N ARG A 384 12.32 0.12 3.25
CA ARG A 384 13.22 1.19 3.69
C ARG A 384 13.54 1.12 5.18
N SER A 385 12.58 0.68 5.99
CA SER A 385 12.75 0.54 7.44
C SER A 385 13.23 -0.86 7.81
N PRO A 386 14.29 -0.98 8.65
CA PRO A 386 14.73 -2.29 9.14
C PRO A 386 13.67 -2.97 10.02
N SER A 387 12.86 -2.20 10.76
CA SER A 387 11.79 -2.78 11.59
C SER A 387 10.68 -3.39 10.72
N HIS A 388 10.26 -2.68 9.66
CA HIS A 388 9.29 -3.21 8.70
C HIS A 388 9.86 -4.42 7.96
N PHE A 389 11.13 -4.35 7.54
CA PHE A 389 11.81 -5.46 6.88
C PHE A 389 11.78 -6.74 7.73
N ILE A 390 12.17 -6.65 9.00
CA ILE A 390 12.18 -7.80 9.92
C ILE A 390 10.76 -8.31 10.17
N THR A 391 9.79 -7.41 10.36
CA THR A 391 8.39 -7.79 10.65
C THR A 391 7.77 -8.55 9.47
N VAL A 392 7.95 -8.05 8.24
CA VAL A 392 7.46 -8.70 7.02
C VAL A 392 8.17 -10.04 6.80
N ALA A 393 9.50 -10.10 6.92
CA ALA A 393 10.26 -11.33 6.75
C ALA A 393 9.86 -12.42 7.75
N ARG A 394 9.68 -12.07 9.02
CA ARG A 394 9.23 -13.02 10.06
C ARG A 394 7.82 -13.53 9.79
N TYR A 395 6.91 -12.65 9.37
CA TYR A 395 5.55 -13.07 9.04
C TYR A 395 5.53 -14.02 7.84
N TRP A 396 6.30 -13.73 6.79
CA TRP A 396 6.42 -14.61 5.63
C TRP A 396 7.15 -15.93 5.89
N ALA A 397 8.04 -15.96 6.87
CA ALA A 397 8.67 -17.20 7.31
C ALA A 397 7.69 -18.19 7.92
N LYS A 398 6.55 -17.73 8.47
CA LYS A 398 5.54 -18.58 9.13
C LYS A 398 5.08 -19.72 8.24
N GLY A 399 5.10 -20.95 8.76
CA GLY A 399 4.70 -22.15 8.03
C GLY A 399 5.66 -22.58 6.92
N THR A 400 6.88 -22.03 6.87
CA THR A 400 7.95 -22.47 5.98
C THR A 400 9.09 -23.10 6.80
N SER A 401 10.13 -23.60 6.13
CA SER A 401 11.35 -24.05 6.81
C SER A 401 12.09 -22.93 7.56
N LEU A 402 11.78 -21.65 7.29
CA LEU A 402 12.35 -20.50 8.00
C LEU A 402 11.62 -20.17 9.32
N ASP A 403 10.45 -20.76 9.56
CA ASP A 403 9.69 -20.51 10.80
C ASP A 403 10.42 -21.09 12.02
N THR A 404 11.26 -22.10 11.80
CA THR A 404 12.08 -22.70 12.87
C THR A 404 13.20 -21.71 13.24
N PRO A 405 13.24 -21.21 14.49
CA PRO A 405 14.29 -20.30 14.91
C PRO A 405 15.66 -20.95 14.75
N ALA A 406 16.61 -20.22 14.17
CA ALA A 406 17.99 -20.66 14.12
C ALA A 406 18.53 -20.83 15.56
N ALA A 407 19.40 -21.84 15.75
CA ALA A 407 20.05 -22.08 17.05
C ALA A 407 20.90 -20.89 17.53
N SER A 408 21.32 -20.02 16.60
CA SER A 408 22.03 -18.77 16.88
C SER A 408 21.46 -17.65 16.01
N ALA A 409 21.41 -16.44 16.56
CA ALA A 409 20.98 -15.24 15.82
C ALA A 409 22.00 -14.81 14.74
N LEU A 410 23.27 -15.19 14.90
CA LEU A 410 24.35 -14.89 13.95
C LEU A 410 24.96 -16.18 13.38
N PRO A 411 25.42 -16.15 12.11
CA PRO A 411 26.16 -17.27 11.54
C PRO A 411 27.52 -17.46 12.24
N PRO A 412 28.17 -18.63 12.10
CA PRO A 412 29.46 -18.90 12.74
C PRO A 412 30.64 -18.18 12.09
N THR A 413 30.51 -17.70 10.85
CA THR A 413 31.58 -17.03 10.09
C THR A 413 30.99 -16.05 9.09
N LEU A 414 31.78 -15.04 8.73
CA LEU A 414 31.54 -14.18 7.56
C LEU A 414 32.42 -14.67 6.41
N THR A 415 31.85 -14.77 5.21
CA THR A 415 32.58 -15.19 4.00
C THR A 415 32.40 -14.12 2.94
N TYR A 416 33.52 -13.59 2.44
CA TYR A 416 33.57 -12.62 1.36
C TYR A 416 34.12 -13.26 0.10
N TRP A 417 33.70 -12.77 -1.07
CA TRP A 417 34.25 -13.22 -2.34
C TRP A 417 35.66 -12.63 -2.52
N ALA A 418 36.60 -13.50 -2.90
CA ALA A 418 37.99 -13.10 -3.16
C ALA A 418 38.16 -12.53 -4.57
N ASP A 419 37.29 -12.98 -5.48
CA ASP A 419 37.21 -12.67 -6.91
C ASP A 419 36.11 -11.65 -7.23
N ASP A 420 35.54 -10.99 -6.21
CA ASP A 420 34.68 -9.81 -6.41
C ASP A 420 35.52 -8.65 -6.93
N ALA A 421 35.12 -8.10 -8.09
CA ALA A 421 35.83 -7.00 -8.71
C ALA A 421 35.83 -5.75 -7.83
N ALA A 422 36.91 -4.97 -7.91
CA ALA A 422 36.92 -3.64 -7.32
C ALA A 422 35.87 -2.76 -8.02
N LEU A 423 35.14 -1.96 -7.25
CA LEU A 423 34.26 -0.94 -7.81
C LEU A 423 35.08 0.11 -8.53
N GLU A 424 34.57 0.61 -9.66
CA GLU A 424 35.27 1.61 -10.49
C GLU A 424 35.55 2.92 -9.74
N GLN A 425 34.65 3.32 -8.84
CA GLN A 425 34.79 4.51 -8.01
C GLN A 425 35.55 4.17 -6.73
N ALA A 426 36.68 4.83 -6.50
CA ALA A 426 37.55 4.56 -5.35
C ALA A 426 36.84 4.80 -4.00
N GLU A 427 35.98 5.81 -3.93
CA GLU A 427 35.19 6.14 -2.75
C GLU A 427 34.16 5.04 -2.43
N ALA A 428 33.53 4.49 -3.47
CA ALA A 428 32.58 3.39 -3.33
C ALA A 428 33.30 2.09 -2.92
N GLU A 429 34.46 1.81 -3.50
CA GLU A 429 35.29 0.67 -3.11
C GLU A 429 35.74 0.79 -1.65
N LYS A 430 36.20 1.97 -1.23
CA LYS A 430 36.53 2.23 0.17
C LYS A 430 35.32 2.01 1.08
N MET A 431 34.14 2.49 0.70
CA MET A 431 32.91 2.27 1.47
C MET A 431 32.57 0.78 1.60
N LYS A 432 32.74 -0.01 0.53
CA LYS A 432 32.56 -1.48 0.54
C LYS A 432 33.51 -2.14 1.54
N GLN A 433 34.80 -1.80 1.50
CA GLN A 433 35.80 -2.37 2.42
C GLN A 433 35.56 -1.93 3.88
N ASP A 434 35.23 -0.66 4.11
CA ASP A 434 34.89 -0.14 5.44
C ASP A 434 33.66 -0.86 6.04
N PHE A 435 32.66 -1.17 5.21
CA PHE A 435 31.47 -1.93 5.63
C PHE A 435 31.86 -3.33 6.11
N PHE A 436 32.69 -4.07 5.35
CA PHE A 436 33.15 -5.39 5.76
C PHE A 436 33.96 -5.34 7.07
N ALA A 437 34.88 -4.39 7.22
CA ALA A 437 35.63 -4.20 8.44
C ALA A 437 34.71 -3.93 9.65
N LYS A 438 33.70 -3.07 9.48
CA LYS A 438 32.70 -2.77 10.52
C LYS A 438 31.84 -3.99 10.86
N ALA A 439 31.44 -4.79 9.88
CA ALA A 439 30.65 -6.00 10.11
C ALA A 439 31.44 -7.02 10.96
N VAL A 440 32.73 -7.21 10.66
CA VAL A 440 33.62 -8.07 11.46
C VAL A 440 33.76 -7.51 12.88
N ALA A 441 34.05 -6.21 13.02
CA ALA A 441 34.23 -5.59 14.32
C ALA A 441 32.95 -5.64 15.20
N LEU A 442 31.78 -5.43 14.59
CA LEU A 442 30.49 -5.44 15.29
C LEU A 442 30.08 -6.85 15.74
N THR A 443 30.32 -7.85 14.90
CA THR A 443 29.86 -9.23 15.16
C THR A 443 30.89 -10.07 15.91
N GLY A 444 32.17 -9.71 15.86
CA GLY A 444 33.28 -10.50 16.41
C GLY A 444 33.49 -11.83 15.67
N LEU A 445 32.82 -12.04 14.53
CA LEU A 445 32.89 -13.30 13.79
C LEU A 445 34.19 -13.43 12.99
N PRO A 446 34.73 -14.65 12.84
CA PRO A 446 35.83 -14.87 11.92
C PRO A 446 35.41 -14.54 10.49
N ALA A 447 36.30 -13.91 9.74
CA ALA A 447 36.10 -13.56 8.34
C ALA A 447 37.03 -14.40 7.45
N THR A 448 36.46 -15.00 6.40
CA THR A 448 37.22 -15.74 5.38
C THR A 448 36.96 -15.17 4.01
N ARG A 449 37.90 -15.37 3.08
CA ARG A 449 37.70 -15.09 1.66
C ARG A 449 37.62 -16.39 0.87
N ALA A 450 36.66 -16.47 -0.05
CA ALA A 450 36.48 -17.61 -0.93
C ALA A 450 36.53 -17.14 -2.38
N ASN A 451 37.36 -17.78 -3.20
CA ASN A 451 37.34 -17.58 -4.65
C ASN A 451 36.23 -18.45 -5.25
N VAL A 452 35.16 -17.81 -5.72
CA VAL A 452 33.97 -18.50 -6.24
C VAL A 452 34.25 -19.16 -7.58
N THR A 453 35.00 -18.46 -8.44
CA THR A 453 35.40 -18.95 -9.77
C THR A 453 36.23 -20.23 -9.68
N GLU A 454 37.20 -20.29 -8.78
CA GLU A 454 38.02 -21.50 -8.57
C GLU A 454 37.21 -22.64 -7.93
N LYS A 455 36.30 -22.32 -6.99
CA LYS A 455 35.38 -23.31 -6.43
C LYS A 455 34.44 -23.89 -7.50
N TRP A 456 33.97 -23.06 -8.43
CA TRP A 456 33.13 -23.49 -9.54
C TRP A 456 33.85 -24.50 -10.43
N LYS A 457 35.09 -24.23 -10.83
CA LYS A 457 35.89 -25.18 -11.63
C LYS A 457 36.07 -26.55 -10.95
N THR A 458 36.15 -26.56 -9.62
CA THR A 458 36.20 -27.82 -8.85
C THR A 458 34.89 -28.61 -8.92
N TYR A 459 33.75 -27.93 -9.06
CA TYR A 459 32.43 -28.52 -9.13
C TYR A 459 31.99 -28.88 -10.56
N ALA A 460 32.13 -27.95 -11.50
CA ALA A 460 31.64 -28.05 -12.88
C ALA A 460 32.68 -28.60 -13.86
N GLY A 461 33.97 -28.55 -13.51
CA GLY A 461 35.09 -28.93 -14.38
C GLY A 461 35.99 -27.73 -14.72
N PRO A 462 37.27 -27.98 -15.06
CA PRO A 462 38.27 -26.92 -15.24
C PRO A 462 38.00 -26.00 -16.44
N ASP A 463 37.24 -26.48 -17.42
CA ASP A 463 36.94 -25.78 -18.68
C ASP A 463 35.62 -24.97 -18.62
N GLU A 464 34.85 -25.10 -17.53
CA GLU A 464 33.57 -24.41 -17.33
C GLU A 464 33.79 -23.03 -16.68
N ASP A 465 33.40 -21.96 -17.38
CA ASP A 465 33.41 -20.60 -16.85
C ASP A 465 32.04 -20.25 -16.24
N ILE A 466 32.04 -19.83 -14.97
CA ILE A 466 30.80 -19.54 -14.24
C ILE A 466 30.02 -18.36 -14.85
N ASN A 467 30.71 -17.38 -15.47
CA ASN A 467 30.05 -16.23 -16.07
C ASN A 467 29.42 -16.61 -17.41
N ALA A 468 30.11 -17.41 -18.22
CA ALA A 468 29.56 -17.99 -19.44
C ALA A 468 28.33 -18.85 -19.13
N TYR A 469 28.44 -19.76 -18.16
CA TYR A 469 27.31 -20.58 -17.70
C TYR A 469 26.12 -19.72 -17.25
N SER A 470 26.37 -18.71 -16.43
CA SER A 470 25.31 -17.79 -15.97
C SER A 470 24.68 -17.01 -17.13
N GLY A 471 25.50 -16.61 -18.10
CA GLY A 471 25.06 -15.97 -19.33
C GLY A 471 24.17 -16.87 -20.18
N ASP A 472 24.53 -18.15 -20.34
CA ASP A 472 23.76 -19.14 -21.09
C ASP A 472 22.42 -19.45 -20.40
N VAL A 473 22.41 -19.58 -19.06
CA VAL A 473 21.16 -19.77 -18.30
C VAL A 473 20.22 -18.58 -18.52
N GLY A 474 20.72 -17.35 -18.46
CA GLY A 474 19.89 -16.17 -18.74
C GLY A 474 19.46 -16.04 -20.20
N GLY A 475 20.39 -16.23 -21.13
CA GLY A 475 20.21 -15.95 -22.56
C GLY A 475 19.53 -17.06 -23.37
N ILE A 476 19.55 -18.31 -22.89
CA ILE A 476 18.96 -19.46 -23.58
C ILE A 476 17.73 -19.96 -22.83
N LEU A 477 17.87 -20.29 -21.55
CA LEU A 477 16.80 -20.93 -20.78
C LEU A 477 15.64 -19.95 -20.51
N GLY A 478 15.93 -18.69 -20.21
CA GLY A 478 14.92 -17.64 -19.99
C GLY A 478 13.97 -17.46 -21.18
N PRO A 479 14.48 -17.14 -22.39
CA PRO A 479 13.64 -16.99 -23.58
C PRO A 479 12.88 -18.27 -23.96
N ALA A 480 13.49 -19.44 -23.82
CA ALA A 480 12.83 -20.71 -24.10
C ALA A 480 11.64 -20.95 -23.15
N GLN A 481 11.86 -20.83 -21.83
CA GLN A 481 10.78 -20.96 -20.85
C GLN A 481 9.70 -19.89 -21.01
N PHE A 482 10.09 -18.66 -21.37
CA PHE A 482 9.14 -17.60 -21.67
C PHE A 482 8.24 -17.96 -22.85
N TRP A 483 8.82 -18.46 -23.96
CA TRP A 483 8.07 -18.87 -25.13
C TRP A 483 7.04 -19.95 -24.78
N ASP A 484 7.47 -20.99 -24.06
CA ASP A 484 6.63 -22.14 -23.72
C ASP A 484 5.48 -21.76 -22.77
N ARG A 485 5.66 -20.75 -21.92
CA ARG A 485 4.68 -20.40 -20.88
C ARG A 485 3.78 -19.23 -21.22
N ILE A 486 4.32 -18.27 -21.96
CA ILE A 486 3.69 -16.98 -22.23
C ILE A 486 3.65 -16.72 -23.74
N GLY A 487 4.80 -16.82 -24.41
CA GLY A 487 4.96 -16.38 -25.79
C GLY A 487 4.00 -17.04 -26.77
N ALA A 488 3.93 -18.37 -26.79
CA ALA A 488 3.07 -19.10 -27.73
C ALA A 488 1.57 -18.77 -27.55
N ASP A 489 1.07 -18.82 -26.31
CA ASP A 489 -0.34 -18.51 -25.99
C ASP A 489 -0.68 -17.03 -26.23
N LEU A 490 0.24 -16.12 -25.92
CA LEU A 490 0.08 -14.69 -26.17
C LEU A 490 -0.03 -14.42 -27.67
N VAL A 491 0.87 -14.98 -28.48
CA VAL A 491 0.86 -14.81 -29.94
C VAL A 491 -0.44 -15.33 -30.52
N GLU A 492 -0.88 -16.53 -30.14
CA GLU A 492 -2.12 -17.12 -30.63
C GLU A 492 -3.33 -16.23 -30.29
N LYS A 493 -3.50 -15.85 -29.02
CA LYS A 493 -4.65 -15.06 -28.55
C LYS A 493 -4.65 -13.64 -29.09
N TYR A 494 -3.48 -12.99 -29.11
CA TYR A 494 -3.35 -11.65 -29.66
C TYR A 494 -3.66 -11.65 -31.16
N SER A 495 -3.10 -12.60 -31.91
CA SER A 495 -3.34 -12.74 -33.36
C SER A 495 -4.81 -12.94 -33.68
N LYS A 496 -5.50 -13.80 -32.91
CA LYS A 496 -6.95 -14.00 -33.05
C LYS A 496 -7.76 -12.74 -32.80
N ALA A 497 -7.34 -11.90 -31.85
CA ALA A 497 -8.01 -10.64 -31.53
C ALA A 497 -7.66 -9.49 -32.50
N ASN A 498 -6.54 -9.59 -33.22
CA ASN A 498 -5.97 -8.51 -34.03
C ASN A 498 -5.72 -8.92 -35.49
N SER A 499 -6.66 -9.64 -36.09
CA SER A 499 -6.67 -9.96 -37.54
C SER A 499 -5.39 -10.62 -38.06
N GLY A 500 -4.78 -11.51 -37.28
CA GLY A 500 -3.56 -12.22 -37.67
C GLY A 500 -2.25 -11.54 -37.26
N ALA A 501 -2.30 -10.34 -36.67
CA ALA A 501 -1.11 -9.59 -36.29
C ALA A 501 -0.34 -10.24 -35.13
N TRP A 502 0.99 -10.09 -35.14
CA TRP A 502 1.81 -10.43 -33.99
C TRP A 502 1.73 -9.34 -32.91
N PRO A 503 1.89 -9.71 -31.62
CA PRO A 503 1.97 -8.71 -30.56
C PRO A 503 3.18 -7.78 -30.80
N PRO A 504 3.03 -6.46 -30.62
CA PRO A 504 4.16 -5.55 -30.61
C PRO A 504 5.20 -6.01 -29.57
N SER A 505 6.46 -6.08 -29.97
CA SER A 505 7.57 -6.40 -29.07
C SER A 505 8.38 -5.14 -28.78
N ASP A 506 8.76 -4.95 -27.52
CA ASP A 506 9.90 -4.09 -27.18
C ASP A 506 11.13 -4.72 -27.86
N ARG A 507 11.79 -3.99 -28.76
CA ARG A 507 12.87 -4.50 -29.62
C ARG A 507 14.21 -4.55 -28.90
#